data_AF-A0A7V5PPZ9-F1
#
_entry.id   AF-A0A7V5PPZ9-F1
#
_cell.length_a   1.000
_cell.length_b   1.000
_cell.length_c   1.000
_cell.angle_alpha   90.00
_cell.angle_beta   90.00
_cell.angle_gamma   90.00
#
_symmetry.space_group_name_H-M   'P 1'
#
loop_
_entity.id
_entity.type
_entity.pdbx_description
1 polymer ?
#
loop_
_entity_poly.entity_id
_entity_poly.type
_entity_poly.pdbx_seq_one_letter_code
_entity_poly.pdbx_strand_id
1 'polypeptide(L)'
;MKRLLQKVFPLSIVALLFFVSGCTLLFLGGGAVIDHSNKREIITWKVTKINPGTKVTIIDQQDNSQDGVYIGFRLQKKEKYAQRYQQARQNLKPQTALPAINQTIHLVLTDGKEETGLLQSFGYDRLYVTTPETGKRRVILFAQLQAIRSEDGAAIDTETLQTLIRSHKIPVQYLLQFRVGDRIKTIYPEDIKYVRYTHTPNTGKIAGLLAGIAVDGLIVLSLQQAPAETSTQEGG
;
A
#
# COMPACT_ATOMS: atom_id res chain seq x y z
N MET A 1 -53.26 -10.48 35.17
CA MET A 1 -52.06 -11.15 34.59
C MET A 1 -51.47 -10.48 33.34
N LYS A 2 -52.25 -9.88 32.43
CA LYS A 2 -51.70 -9.24 31.19
C LYS A 2 -50.72 -8.06 31.40
N ARG A 3 -50.73 -7.39 32.57
CA ARG A 3 -49.84 -6.25 32.86
C ARG A 3 -48.46 -6.62 33.41
N LEU A 4 -48.24 -7.86 33.86
CA LEU A 4 -46.91 -8.31 34.28
C LEU A 4 -46.05 -8.77 33.09
N LEU A 5 -46.62 -9.46 32.10
CA LEU A 5 -45.88 -9.93 30.92
C LEU A 5 -45.26 -8.80 30.08
N GLN A 6 -45.90 -7.63 30.04
CA GLN A 6 -45.44 -6.51 29.20
C GLN A 6 -44.17 -5.82 29.73
N LYS A 7 -43.81 -6.02 31.02
CA LYS A 7 -42.59 -5.44 31.62
C LYS A 7 -41.39 -6.38 31.58
N VAL A 8 -41.58 -7.70 31.43
CA VAL A 8 -40.47 -8.68 31.43
C VAL A 8 -39.87 -8.88 30.03
N PHE A 9 -40.67 -8.65 28.99
CA PHE A 9 -40.26 -8.77 27.58
C PHE A 9 -39.08 -7.86 27.18
N PRO A 10 -39.07 -6.55 27.51
CA PRO A 10 -37.94 -5.69 27.15
C PRO A 10 -36.66 -6.02 27.94
N LEU A 11 -36.78 -6.47 29.21
CA LEU A 11 -35.62 -6.81 30.03
C LEU A 11 -34.88 -8.06 29.51
N SER A 12 -35.64 -9.02 28.99
CA SER A 12 -35.12 -10.27 28.41
C SER A 12 -34.38 -10.01 27.09
N ILE A 13 -34.87 -9.09 26.25
CA ILE A 13 -34.20 -8.68 25.00
C ILE A 13 -32.90 -7.93 25.28
N VAL A 14 -32.87 -7.06 26.29
CA VAL A 14 -31.65 -6.34 26.68
C VAL A 14 -30.60 -7.30 27.24
N ALA A 15 -30.97 -8.25 28.10
CA ALA A 15 -30.06 -9.28 28.59
C ALA A 15 -29.50 -10.17 27.46
N LEU A 16 -30.34 -10.49 26.46
CA LEU A 16 -29.92 -11.23 25.27
C LEU A 16 -28.91 -10.43 24.43
N LEU A 17 -29.15 -9.13 24.21
CA LEU A 17 -28.21 -8.25 23.50
C LEU A 17 -26.85 -8.11 24.23
N PHE A 18 -26.86 -8.14 25.56
CA PHE A 18 -25.63 -8.13 26.37
C PHE A 18 -24.87 -9.47 26.34
N PHE A 19 -25.57 -10.61 26.22
CA PHE A 19 -24.93 -11.92 26.10
C PHE A 19 -24.37 -12.19 24.70
N VAL A 20 -25.10 -11.78 23.65
CA VAL A 20 -24.71 -11.90 22.24
C VAL A 20 -23.48 -11.02 21.92
N SER A 21 -23.40 -9.83 22.52
CA SER A 21 -22.24 -8.95 22.31
C SER A 21 -20.93 -9.47 22.92
N GLY A 22 -20.98 -10.35 23.93
CA GLY A 22 -19.80 -10.93 24.57
C GLY A 22 -19.04 -11.93 23.68
N CYS A 23 -19.76 -12.79 22.95
CA CYS A 23 -19.13 -13.81 22.10
C CYS A 23 -18.50 -13.19 20.86
N THR A 24 -19.20 -12.26 20.20
CA THR A 24 -18.67 -11.52 19.05
C THR A 24 -17.38 -10.74 19.40
N LEU A 25 -17.27 -10.19 20.62
CA LEU A 25 -16.06 -9.49 21.08
C LEU A 25 -14.86 -10.44 21.28
N LEU A 26 -15.09 -11.64 21.82
CA LEU A 26 -14.04 -12.64 22.02
C LEU A 26 -13.48 -13.15 20.68
N PHE A 27 -14.34 -13.41 19.69
CA PHE A 27 -13.90 -13.83 18.35
C PHE A 27 -13.25 -12.70 17.55
N LEU A 28 -13.67 -11.44 17.72
CA LEU A 28 -12.95 -10.27 17.20
C LEU A 28 -11.54 -10.15 17.82
N GLY A 29 -11.41 -10.42 19.12
CA GLY A 29 -10.13 -10.45 19.83
C GLY A 29 -9.17 -11.51 19.27
N GLY A 30 -9.64 -12.74 19.07
CA GLY A 30 -8.86 -13.83 18.48
C GLY A 30 -8.44 -13.56 17.03
N GLY A 31 -9.36 -13.04 16.21
CA GLY A 31 -9.07 -12.67 14.81
C GLY A 31 -8.01 -11.57 14.68
N ALA A 32 -7.97 -10.62 15.63
CA ALA A 32 -6.96 -9.56 15.64
C ALA A 32 -5.55 -10.08 15.93
N VAL A 33 -5.40 -11.15 16.73
CA VAL A 33 -4.09 -11.73 17.08
C VAL A 33 -3.48 -12.47 15.89
N ILE A 34 -4.29 -13.16 15.09
CA ILE A 34 -3.84 -13.88 13.89
C ILE A 34 -3.29 -12.89 12.84
N ASP A 35 -3.91 -11.72 12.70
CA ASP A 35 -3.49 -10.67 11.77
C ASP A 35 -2.15 -10.00 12.16
N HIS A 36 -1.72 -10.10 13.43
CA HIS A 36 -0.49 -9.45 13.91
C HIS A 36 0.82 -10.20 13.58
N SER A 37 0.75 -11.44 13.11
CA SER A 37 1.94 -12.28 12.89
C SER A 37 2.59 -12.15 11.51
N ASN A 38 1.94 -11.47 10.55
CA ASN A 38 2.35 -11.50 9.14
C ASN A 38 3.35 -10.38 8.79
N LYS A 39 4.59 -10.51 9.27
CA LYS A 39 5.70 -9.64 8.87
C LYS A 39 6.05 -9.90 7.41
N ARG A 40 6.04 -8.86 6.59
CA ARG A 40 6.43 -8.92 5.18
C ARG A 40 7.68 -8.08 4.95
N GLU A 41 8.57 -8.60 4.11
CA GLU A 41 9.72 -7.89 3.58
C GLU A 41 9.47 -7.52 2.13
N ILE A 42 9.70 -6.26 1.79
CA ILE A 42 9.61 -5.79 0.42
C ILE A 42 10.82 -4.93 0.06
N ILE A 43 11.27 -5.10 -1.17
CA ILE A 43 12.27 -4.23 -1.80
C ILE A 43 11.70 -2.85 -2.11
N THR A 44 12.57 -1.86 -2.24
CA THR A 44 12.20 -0.44 -2.15
C THR A 44 11.19 0.02 -3.18
N TRP A 45 11.23 -0.49 -4.42
CA TRP A 45 10.26 -0.11 -5.45
C TRP A 45 8.84 -0.60 -5.17
N LYS A 46 8.66 -1.63 -4.34
CA LYS A 46 7.35 -2.15 -3.93
C LYS A 46 6.75 -1.36 -2.76
N VAL A 47 7.48 -0.41 -2.17
CA VAL A 47 7.01 0.39 -1.02
C VAL A 47 5.79 1.25 -1.38
N THR A 48 5.57 1.52 -2.66
CA THR A 48 4.32 2.11 -3.18
C THR A 48 3.06 1.33 -2.83
N LYS A 49 3.17 0.06 -2.42
CA LYS A 49 2.05 -0.78 -1.97
C LYS A 49 1.75 -0.68 -0.48
N ILE A 50 2.59 0.02 0.29
CA ILE A 50 2.36 0.25 1.72
C ILE A 50 1.45 1.47 1.87
N ASN A 51 0.42 1.37 2.71
CA ASN A 51 -0.46 2.50 3.00
C ASN A 51 0.23 3.48 3.97
N PRO A 52 0.10 4.81 3.77
CA PRO A 52 0.49 5.79 4.77
C PRO A 52 -0.11 5.49 6.14
N GLY A 53 0.66 5.74 7.21
CA GLY A 53 0.29 5.39 8.59
C GLY A 53 0.75 3.99 9.03
N THR A 54 1.24 3.16 8.12
CA THR A 54 1.75 1.82 8.45
C THR A 54 3.07 1.92 9.23
N LYS A 55 3.20 1.16 10.32
CA LYS A 55 4.49 0.97 11.01
C LYS A 55 5.44 0.17 10.12
N VAL A 56 6.63 0.71 9.90
CA VAL A 56 7.66 0.11 9.05
C VAL A 56 9.01 0.11 9.77
N THR A 57 9.83 -0.87 9.45
CA THR A 57 11.26 -0.89 9.78
C THR A 57 12.01 -0.82 8.46
N ILE A 58 12.79 0.24 8.28
CA ILE A 58 13.65 0.42 7.11
C ILE A 58 15.01 -0.18 7.45
N ILE A 59 15.49 -1.06 6.58
CA ILE A 59 16.85 -1.59 6.66
C ILE A 59 17.64 -0.97 5.50
N ASP A 60 18.72 -0.27 5.83
CA ASP A 60 19.60 0.36 4.83
C ASP A 60 20.61 -0.64 4.24
N GLN A 61 21.40 -0.19 3.25
CA GLN A 61 22.42 -1.01 2.61
C GLN A 61 23.54 -1.47 3.57
N GLN A 62 23.69 -0.79 4.71
CA GLN A 62 24.67 -1.08 5.76
C GLN A 62 24.07 -1.94 6.89
N ASP A 63 22.87 -2.50 6.69
CA ASP A 63 22.13 -3.28 7.69
C ASP A 63 21.74 -2.52 8.96
N ASN A 64 21.79 -1.18 8.94
CA ASN A 64 21.20 -0.39 10.02
C ASN A 64 19.68 -0.44 9.91
N SER A 65 19.03 -0.63 11.06
CA SER A 65 17.58 -0.64 11.15
C SER A 65 17.04 0.66 11.70
N GLN A 66 15.98 1.17 11.10
CA GLN A 66 15.24 2.30 11.63
C GLN A 66 13.72 2.08 11.60
N ASP A 67 13.11 2.09 12.79
CA ASP A 67 11.67 2.01 12.96
C ASP A 67 10.99 3.37 12.76
N GLY A 68 9.80 3.35 12.16
CA GLY A 68 8.98 4.53 12.00
C GLY A 68 7.60 4.25 11.44
N VAL A 69 6.89 5.33 11.12
CA VAL A 69 5.58 5.28 10.46
C VAL A 69 5.73 5.79 9.04
N TYR A 70 5.39 4.98 8.05
CA TYR A 70 5.43 5.36 6.65
C TYR A 70 4.47 6.53 6.38
N ILE A 71 4.95 7.58 5.72
CA ILE A 71 4.14 8.75 5.36
C ILE A 71 3.80 8.73 3.88
N GLY A 72 4.77 8.38 3.03
CA GLY A 72 4.61 8.50 1.59
C GLY A 72 5.93 8.72 0.86
N PHE A 73 5.84 9.31 -0.32
CA PHE A 73 6.98 9.79 -1.08
C PHE A 73 6.96 11.32 -1.18
N ARG A 74 8.15 11.92 -1.18
CA ARG A 74 8.33 13.33 -1.50
C ARG A 74 9.21 13.47 -2.74
N LEU A 75 8.88 14.43 -3.59
CA LEU A 75 9.75 14.81 -4.70
C LEU A 75 11.04 15.47 -4.18
N GLN A 76 12.18 14.97 -4.64
CA GLN A 76 13.45 15.64 -4.48
C GLN A 76 13.45 16.96 -5.29
N LYS A 77 14.19 17.96 -4.80
CA LYS A 77 14.48 19.19 -5.57
C LYS A 77 15.11 18.84 -6.91
N LYS A 78 14.68 19.52 -7.98
CA LYS A 78 15.08 19.21 -9.37
C LYS A 78 16.59 19.25 -9.55
N GLU A 79 17.25 20.24 -8.96
CA GLU A 79 18.69 20.48 -9.09
C GLU A 79 19.49 19.33 -8.47
N LYS A 80 19.11 18.90 -7.26
CA LYS A 80 19.75 17.77 -6.58
C LYS A 80 19.52 16.45 -7.32
N TYR A 81 18.34 16.25 -7.89
CA TYR A 81 18.06 15.08 -8.70
C TYR A 81 18.91 15.08 -9.99
N ALA A 82 18.97 16.21 -10.71
CA ALA A 82 19.73 16.33 -11.95
C ALA A 82 21.22 16.05 -11.74
N GLN A 83 21.81 16.51 -10.63
CA GLN A 83 23.19 16.20 -10.25
C GLN A 83 23.43 14.70 -10.06
N ARG A 84 22.58 14.03 -9.26
CA ARG A 84 22.67 12.57 -9.04
C ARG A 84 22.49 11.79 -10.33
N TYR A 85 21.53 12.18 -11.15
CA TYR A 85 21.28 11.57 -12.44
C TYR A 85 22.48 11.73 -13.38
N GLN A 86 23.09 12.91 -13.43
CA GLN A 86 24.26 13.15 -14.27
C GLN A 86 25.45 12.26 -13.86
N GLN A 87 25.67 12.06 -12.57
CA GLN A 87 26.70 11.14 -12.06
C GLN A 87 26.41 9.69 -12.49
N ALA A 88 25.17 9.22 -12.28
CA ALA A 88 24.73 7.90 -12.72
C ALA A 88 24.89 7.71 -14.23
N ARG A 89 24.48 8.70 -15.03
CA ARG A 89 24.62 8.71 -16.49
C ARG A 89 26.07 8.62 -16.94
N GLN A 90 26.98 9.35 -16.29
CA GLN A 90 28.41 9.28 -16.60
C GLN A 90 28.99 7.87 -16.33
N ASN A 91 28.58 7.24 -15.23
CA ASN A 91 29.00 5.89 -14.89
C ASN A 91 28.46 4.82 -15.86
N LEU A 92 27.29 5.07 -16.45
CA LEU A 92 26.62 4.16 -17.39
C LEU A 92 26.99 4.39 -18.87
N LYS A 93 27.69 5.49 -19.18
CA LYS A 93 28.04 5.89 -20.55
C LYS A 93 28.68 4.78 -21.40
N PRO A 94 29.56 3.90 -20.88
CA PRO A 94 30.11 2.81 -21.68
C PRO A 94 29.11 1.73 -22.09
N GLN A 95 27.98 1.62 -21.39
CA GLN A 95 27.00 0.54 -21.53
C GLN A 95 25.70 1.00 -22.19
N THR A 96 25.30 2.25 -21.98
CA THR A 96 24.01 2.77 -22.48
C THR A 96 24.08 4.27 -22.69
N ALA A 97 23.57 4.72 -23.85
CA ALA A 97 23.37 6.13 -24.15
C ALA A 97 22.07 6.64 -23.53
N LEU A 98 22.14 7.13 -22.29
CA LEU A 98 21.00 7.79 -21.65
C LEU A 98 20.95 9.29 -22.04
N PRO A 99 19.76 9.88 -22.23
CA PRO A 99 19.64 11.31 -22.51
C PRO A 99 19.92 12.15 -21.25
N ALA A 100 20.37 13.39 -21.42
CA ALA A 100 20.53 14.30 -20.29
C ALA A 100 19.17 14.79 -19.76
N ILE A 101 19.13 15.30 -18.52
CA ILE A 101 17.94 16.03 -18.04
C ILE A 101 17.78 17.30 -18.88
N ASN A 102 16.53 17.61 -19.20
CA ASN A 102 16.08 18.64 -20.14
C ASN A 102 16.47 18.40 -21.60
N GLN A 103 17.02 17.23 -21.95
CA GLN A 103 17.21 16.87 -23.35
C GLN A 103 15.88 16.40 -23.95
N THR A 104 15.70 16.69 -25.23
CA THR A 104 14.58 16.21 -26.04
C THR A 104 14.63 14.69 -26.15
N ILE A 105 13.50 14.04 -25.93
CA ILE A 105 13.28 12.62 -26.21
C ILE A 105 12.02 12.47 -27.06
N HIS A 106 12.06 11.51 -27.98
CA HIS A 106 10.93 11.10 -28.80
C HIS A 106 10.33 9.83 -28.22
N LEU A 107 9.02 9.79 -28.16
CA LEU A 107 8.25 8.74 -27.52
C LEU A 107 7.25 8.20 -28.53
N VAL A 108 7.24 6.88 -28.70
CA VAL A 108 6.19 6.18 -29.44
C VAL A 108 5.35 5.45 -28.42
N LEU A 109 4.08 5.82 -28.33
CA LEU A 109 3.13 5.19 -27.41
C LEU A 109 2.58 3.89 -27.99
N THR A 110 2.02 3.03 -27.13
CA THR A 110 1.43 1.74 -27.54
C THR A 110 0.22 1.86 -28.46
N ASP A 111 -0.42 3.03 -28.49
CA ASP A 111 -1.51 3.34 -29.44
C ASP A 111 -1.00 3.88 -30.79
N GLY A 112 0.33 3.89 -31.00
CA GLY A 112 0.99 4.39 -32.20
C GLY A 112 1.18 5.91 -32.21
N LYS A 113 0.72 6.64 -31.18
CA LYS A 113 0.91 8.08 -31.12
C LYS A 113 2.38 8.42 -30.87
N GLU A 114 2.91 9.35 -31.64
CA GLU A 114 4.24 9.92 -31.42
C GLU A 114 4.16 11.23 -30.63
N GLU A 115 5.05 11.37 -29.66
CA GLU A 115 5.15 12.57 -28.83
C GLU A 115 6.62 12.95 -28.61
N THR A 116 6.86 14.23 -28.34
CA THR A 116 8.19 14.73 -27.98
C THR A 116 8.12 15.44 -26.64
N GLY A 117 9.16 15.30 -25.81
CA GLY A 117 9.21 15.91 -24.49
C GLY A 117 10.64 16.13 -24.00
N LEU A 118 10.81 17.07 -23.08
CA LEU A 118 12.09 17.27 -22.39
C LEU A 118 12.14 16.35 -21.17
N LEU A 119 13.11 15.43 -21.11
CA LEU A 119 13.25 14.51 -19.98
C LEU A 119 13.46 15.28 -18.68
N GLN A 120 12.62 15.09 -17.67
CA GLN A 120 12.76 15.74 -16.36
C GLN A 120 13.33 14.80 -15.31
N SER A 121 12.82 13.57 -15.24
CA SER A 121 13.23 12.59 -14.23
C SER A 121 12.61 11.21 -14.45
N PHE A 122 13.08 10.23 -13.67
CA PHE A 122 12.55 8.88 -13.64
C PHE A 122 11.82 8.57 -12.31
N GLY A 123 10.76 7.78 -12.42
CA GLY A 123 10.18 6.99 -11.33
C GLY A 123 10.36 5.51 -11.62
N TYR A 124 9.82 4.63 -10.75
CA TYR A 124 10.02 3.18 -10.89
C TYR A 124 9.32 2.57 -12.11
N ASP A 125 8.17 3.10 -12.49
CA ASP A 125 7.26 2.58 -13.52
C ASP A 125 6.93 3.64 -14.59
N ARG A 126 7.62 4.78 -14.56
CA ARG A 126 7.25 5.98 -15.29
C ARG A 126 8.42 6.91 -15.49
N LEU A 127 8.29 7.77 -16.48
CA LEU A 127 9.16 8.91 -16.70
C LEU A 127 8.35 10.21 -16.66
N TYR A 128 9.04 11.29 -16.33
CA TYR A 128 8.47 12.63 -16.31
C TYR A 128 9.08 13.42 -17.45
N VAL A 129 8.22 14.03 -18.26
CA VAL A 129 8.62 14.93 -19.33
C VAL A 129 7.95 16.28 -19.17
N THR A 130 8.56 17.30 -19.74
CA THR A 130 7.92 18.60 -19.94
C THR A 130 7.64 18.77 -21.42
N THR A 131 6.41 19.16 -21.78
CA THR A 131 6.10 19.52 -23.16
C THR A 131 6.82 20.82 -23.51
N PRO A 132 7.65 20.87 -24.58
CA PRO A 132 8.42 22.06 -24.93
C PRO A 132 7.54 23.31 -25.14
N GLU A 133 6.40 23.14 -25.82
CA GLU A 133 5.49 24.24 -26.19
C GLU A 133 4.79 24.88 -25.00
N THR A 134 4.37 24.07 -24.01
CA THR A 134 3.50 24.54 -22.91
C THR A 134 4.19 24.62 -21.57
N GLY A 135 5.40 24.07 -21.44
CA GLY A 135 6.11 23.93 -20.17
C GLY A 135 5.40 23.02 -19.16
N LYS A 136 4.32 22.33 -19.54
CA LYS A 136 3.56 21.46 -18.64
C LYS A 136 4.29 20.14 -18.41
N ARG A 137 4.39 19.76 -17.13
CA ARG A 137 4.90 18.45 -16.73
C ARG A 137 3.86 17.37 -17.02
N ARG A 138 4.28 16.29 -17.66
CA ARG A 138 3.49 15.09 -17.91
C ARG A 138 4.16 13.87 -17.30
N VAL A 139 3.33 12.88 -16.99
CA VAL A 139 3.75 11.57 -16.48
C VAL A 139 3.42 10.55 -17.55
N ILE A 140 4.42 9.74 -17.94
CA ILE A 140 4.25 8.70 -18.94
C ILE A 140 4.67 7.39 -18.31
N LEU A 141 3.74 6.44 -18.27
CA LEU A 141 4.02 5.11 -17.72
C LEU A 141 4.85 4.33 -18.73
N PHE A 142 5.82 3.54 -18.27
CA PHE A 142 6.58 2.69 -19.19
C PHE A 142 5.69 1.67 -19.91
N ALA A 143 4.59 1.24 -19.28
CA ALA A 143 3.60 0.34 -19.90
C ALA A 143 2.86 0.97 -21.10
N GLN A 144 2.92 2.29 -21.25
CA GLN A 144 2.31 3.02 -22.38
C GLN A 144 3.32 3.27 -23.51
N LEU A 145 4.59 2.89 -23.33
CA LEU A 145 5.66 3.16 -24.29
C LEU A 145 5.95 1.93 -25.13
N GLN A 146 5.94 2.12 -26.44
CA GLN A 146 6.47 1.16 -27.40
C GLN A 146 7.96 1.40 -27.67
N ALA A 147 8.37 2.66 -27.78
CA ALA A 147 9.77 3.03 -28.00
C ALA A 147 10.09 4.39 -27.39
N ILE A 148 11.36 4.55 -26.99
CA ILE A 148 11.95 5.82 -26.57
C ILE A 148 13.19 6.03 -27.44
N ARG A 149 13.35 7.24 -27.98
CA ARG A 149 14.57 7.63 -28.70
C ARG A 149 15.10 8.94 -28.13
N SER A 150 16.42 9.07 -28.03
CA SER A 150 17.05 10.36 -27.77
C SER A 150 16.96 11.28 -28.98
N GLU A 151 17.31 12.55 -28.78
CA GLU A 151 17.35 13.59 -29.81
C GLU A 151 18.24 13.25 -31.02
N ASP A 152 19.30 12.48 -30.82
CA ASP A 152 20.19 11.97 -31.88
C ASP A 152 19.64 10.72 -32.59
N GLY A 153 18.42 10.28 -32.23
CA GLY A 153 17.76 9.11 -32.81
C GLY A 153 18.16 7.77 -32.17
N ALA A 154 19.06 7.76 -31.18
CA ALA A 154 19.46 6.50 -30.54
C ALA A 154 18.28 5.88 -29.78
N ALA A 155 18.03 4.60 -30.01
CA ALA A 155 16.98 3.86 -29.33
C ALA A 155 17.37 3.61 -27.86
N ILE A 156 16.44 3.89 -26.95
CA ILE A 156 16.58 3.62 -25.53
C ILE A 156 15.67 2.44 -25.20
N ASP A 157 16.28 1.29 -24.93
CA ASP A 157 15.56 0.09 -24.58
C ASP A 157 14.85 0.25 -23.22
N THR A 158 13.52 0.09 -23.23
CA THR A 158 12.68 0.35 -22.04
C THR A 158 12.87 -0.71 -20.97
N GLU A 159 13.15 -1.96 -21.35
CA GLU A 159 13.42 -3.05 -20.39
C GLU A 159 14.73 -2.83 -19.65
N THR A 160 15.80 -2.49 -20.39
CA THR A 160 17.10 -2.10 -19.84
C THR A 160 16.95 -0.90 -18.91
N LEU A 161 16.20 0.12 -19.32
CA LEU A 161 15.93 1.30 -18.50
C LEU A 161 15.23 0.93 -17.18
N GLN A 162 14.19 0.09 -17.23
CA GLN A 162 13.50 -0.40 -16.02
C GLN A 162 14.44 -1.21 -15.12
N THR A 163 15.30 -2.04 -15.70
CA THR A 163 16.28 -2.84 -14.96
C THR A 163 17.29 -1.94 -14.24
N LEU A 164 17.83 -0.94 -14.93
CA LEU A 164 18.74 0.05 -14.35
C LEU A 164 18.08 0.86 -13.22
N ILE A 165 16.80 1.23 -13.36
CA ILE A 165 16.05 1.92 -12.31
C ILE A 165 15.80 1.01 -11.09
N ARG A 166 15.35 -0.23 -11.32
CA ARG A 166 15.05 -1.20 -10.24
C ARG A 166 16.30 -1.67 -9.51
N SER A 167 17.45 -1.70 -10.17
CA SER A 167 18.76 -2.01 -9.59
C SER A 167 19.49 -0.78 -9.04
N HIS A 168 18.79 0.37 -8.96
CA HIS A 168 19.31 1.63 -8.41
C HIS A 168 20.51 2.23 -9.16
N LYS A 169 20.80 1.76 -10.38
CA LYS A 169 21.83 2.35 -11.26
C LYS A 169 21.38 3.68 -11.85
N ILE A 170 20.07 3.86 -12.07
CA ILE A 170 19.46 5.15 -12.39
C ILE A 170 18.65 5.61 -11.17
N PRO A 171 18.98 6.79 -10.61
CA PRO A 171 18.25 7.30 -9.45
C PRO A 171 16.82 7.68 -9.84
N VAL A 172 15.88 7.48 -8.91
CA VAL A 172 14.52 8.01 -9.02
C VAL A 172 14.40 9.39 -8.35
N GLN A 173 13.41 10.19 -8.76
CA GLN A 173 13.18 11.54 -8.20
C GLN A 173 12.59 11.53 -6.78
N TYR A 174 12.09 10.39 -6.33
CA TYR A 174 11.33 10.29 -5.10
C TYR A 174 12.24 9.98 -3.90
N LEU A 175 11.90 10.57 -2.76
CA LEU A 175 12.45 10.25 -1.45
C LEU A 175 11.37 9.53 -0.65
N LEU A 176 11.74 8.47 0.06
CA LEU A 176 10.85 7.82 1.00
C LEU A 176 10.72 8.68 2.26
N GLN A 177 9.49 8.94 2.72
CA GLN A 177 9.21 9.67 3.95
C GLN A 177 8.64 8.77 5.03
N PHE A 178 9.18 8.92 6.24
CA PHE A 178 8.72 8.21 7.42
C PHE A 178 8.90 9.06 8.67
N ARG A 179 8.01 8.87 9.65
CA ARG A 179 8.02 9.56 10.94
C ARG A 179 8.71 8.70 11.99
N VAL A 180 9.58 9.31 12.78
CA VAL A 180 10.36 8.67 13.85
C VAL A 180 10.27 9.57 15.08
N GLY A 181 9.46 9.18 16.06
CA GLY A 181 9.00 10.10 17.11
C GLY A 181 8.30 11.31 16.47
N ASP A 182 8.76 12.52 16.80
CA ASP A 182 8.18 13.77 16.28
C ASP A 182 8.85 14.28 15.00
N ARG A 183 9.82 13.54 14.45
CA ARG A 183 10.62 13.99 13.29
C ARG A 183 10.21 13.24 12.04
N ILE A 184 10.07 13.98 10.93
CA ILE A 184 9.95 13.39 9.59
C ILE A 184 11.37 13.22 9.03
N LYS A 185 11.71 11.98 8.70
CA LYS A 185 12.94 11.65 7.97
C LYS A 185 12.64 11.36 6.50
N THR A 186 13.64 11.62 5.67
CA THR A 186 13.67 11.27 4.25
C THR A 186 14.88 10.42 3.97
N ILE A 187 14.73 9.35 3.21
CA ILE A 187 15.83 8.49 2.77
C ILE A 187 15.75 8.29 1.26
N TYR A 188 16.90 8.19 0.60
CA TYR A 188 16.93 7.86 -0.81
C TYR A 188 16.55 6.40 -1.03
N PRO A 189 15.78 6.08 -2.08
CA PRO A 189 15.37 4.71 -2.27
C PRO A 189 16.51 3.72 -2.55
N GLU A 190 17.63 4.17 -3.12
CA GLU A 190 18.80 3.33 -3.32
C GLU A 190 19.56 2.99 -2.03
N ASP A 191 19.42 3.81 -0.98
CA ASP A 191 20.03 3.56 0.32
C ASP A 191 19.25 2.50 1.12
N ILE A 192 18.07 2.08 0.64
CA ILE A 192 17.23 1.09 1.29
C ILE A 192 17.51 -0.30 0.71
N LYS A 193 17.87 -1.24 1.56
CA LYS A 193 18.00 -2.67 1.22
C LYS A 193 16.63 -3.33 1.15
N TYR A 194 15.81 -3.18 2.19
CA TYR A 194 14.42 -3.59 2.21
C TYR A 194 13.62 -2.87 3.31
N VAL A 195 12.30 -2.94 3.20
CA VAL A 195 11.35 -2.44 4.20
C VAL A 195 10.57 -3.62 4.77
N ARG A 196 10.61 -3.74 6.11
CA ARG A 196 9.74 -4.63 6.87
C ARG A 196 8.49 -3.89 7.29
N TYR A 197 7.34 -4.53 7.17
CA TYR A 197 6.09 -4.01 7.70
C TYR A 197 5.16 -5.14 8.12
N THR A 198 4.25 -4.85 9.05
CA THR A 198 3.19 -5.79 9.40
C THR A 198 2.02 -5.52 8.48
N HIS A 199 1.71 -6.48 7.61
CA HIS A 199 0.49 -6.43 6.83
C HIS A 199 -0.64 -6.96 7.69
N THR A 200 -1.53 -6.09 8.14
CA THR A 200 -2.80 -6.50 8.78
C THR A 200 -3.87 -6.55 7.69
N PRO A 201 -4.08 -7.69 7.01
CA PRO A 201 -5.25 -7.81 6.15
C PRO A 201 -6.49 -7.74 7.05
N ASN A 202 -7.52 -6.98 6.68
CA ASN A 202 -8.76 -6.93 7.47
C ASN A 202 -9.55 -8.26 7.48
N THR A 203 -9.02 -9.32 6.86
CA THR A 203 -9.66 -10.61 6.70
C THR A 203 -9.82 -11.35 8.03
N GLY A 204 -8.88 -11.28 8.96
CA GLY A 204 -9.00 -11.93 10.27
C GLY A 204 -10.12 -11.32 11.12
N LYS A 205 -10.23 -9.98 11.10
CA LYS A 205 -11.35 -9.25 11.74
C LYS A 205 -12.71 -9.59 11.15
N ILE A 206 -12.80 -9.65 9.82
CA ILE A 206 -14.05 -10.01 9.13
C ILE A 206 -14.42 -11.47 9.39
N ALA A 207 -13.45 -12.39 9.34
CA ALA A 207 -13.67 -13.80 9.66
C ALA A 207 -14.12 -14.00 11.11
N GLY A 208 -13.49 -13.31 12.06
CA GLY A 208 -13.88 -13.32 13.47
C GLY A 208 -15.30 -12.75 13.70
N LEU A 209 -15.65 -11.67 13.00
CA LEU A 209 -17.02 -11.11 13.04
C LEU A 209 -18.06 -12.09 12.50
N LEU A 210 -17.79 -12.70 11.34
CA LEU A 210 -18.70 -13.67 10.72
C LEU A 210 -18.88 -14.93 11.58
N ALA A 211 -17.79 -15.43 12.19
CA ALA A 211 -17.84 -16.56 13.11
C ALA A 211 -18.68 -16.22 14.36
N GLY A 212 -18.52 -15.00 14.92
CA GLY A 212 -19.34 -14.51 16.03
C GLY A 212 -20.84 -14.50 15.69
N ILE A 213 -21.20 -13.91 14.55
CA ILE A 213 -22.60 -13.85 14.07
C ILE A 213 -23.20 -15.26 13.89
N ALA A 214 -22.43 -16.22 13.37
CA ALA A 214 -22.91 -17.58 13.17
C ALA A 214 -23.20 -18.30 14.50
N VAL A 215 -22.31 -18.16 15.49
CA VAL A 215 -22.50 -18.73 16.84
C VAL A 215 -23.71 -18.10 17.53
N ASP A 216 -23.83 -16.77 17.45
CA ASP A 216 -24.95 -16.03 18.04
C ASP A 216 -26.29 -16.44 17.40
N GLY A 217 -26.32 -16.67 16.08
CA GLY A 217 -27.50 -17.18 15.37
C GLY A 217 -27.93 -18.58 15.83
N LEU A 218 -26.97 -19.50 16.05
CA LEU A 218 -27.25 -20.85 16.55
C LEU A 218 -27.86 -20.84 17.96
N ILE A 219 -27.36 -19.96 18.85
CA ILE A 219 -27.89 -19.83 20.21
C ILE A 219 -29.35 -19.34 20.17
N VAL A 220 -29.65 -18.30 19.38
CA VAL A 220 -31.02 -17.77 19.25
C VAL A 220 -32.00 -18.83 18.71
N LEU A 221 -31.59 -19.61 17.71
CA LEU A 221 -32.38 -20.71 17.16
C LEU A 221 -32.66 -21.81 18.20
N SER A 222 -31.65 -22.19 18.98
CA SER A 222 -31.80 -23.21 20.03
C SER A 222 -32.74 -22.79 21.16
N LEU A 223 -32.78 -21.49 21.50
CA LEU A 223 -33.69 -20.94 22.51
C LEU A 223 -35.14 -20.86 22.03
N GLN A 224 -35.38 -20.72 20.72
CA GLN A 224 -36.73 -20.72 20.15
C GLN A 224 -37.35 -22.12 20.05
N GLN A 225 -36.52 -23.17 20.05
CA GLN A 225 -36.97 -24.55 19.99
C GLN A 225 -37.27 -25.17 21.36
N ALA A 226 -37.09 -24.43 22.47
CA ALA A 226 -37.49 -24.92 23.78
C ALA A 226 -39.03 -25.07 23.81
N PRO A 227 -39.57 -26.30 23.82
CA PRO A 227 -41.00 -26.50 23.83
C PRO A 227 -41.56 -25.93 25.14
N ALA A 228 -42.63 -25.14 25.03
CA ALA A 228 -43.36 -24.69 26.21
C ALA A 228 -43.90 -25.93 26.93
N GLU A 229 -43.27 -26.30 28.04
CA GLU A 229 -43.78 -27.35 28.91
C GLU A 229 -45.22 -27.00 29.27
N THR A 230 -46.13 -27.74 28.65
CA THR A 230 -47.56 -27.51 28.80
C THR A 230 -47.92 -28.13 30.14
N SER A 231 -47.95 -27.29 31.17
CA SER A 231 -48.40 -27.68 32.51
C SER A 231 -49.83 -28.20 32.40
N THR A 232 -49.97 -29.52 32.36
CA THR A 232 -51.26 -30.19 32.42
C THR A 232 -51.75 -30.06 33.85
N GLN A 233 -52.78 -29.25 34.06
CA GLN A 233 -53.55 -29.26 35.30
C GLN A 233 -54.29 -30.61 35.37
N GLU A 234 -53.80 -31.53 36.19
CA GLU A 234 -54.64 -32.60 36.72
C GLU A 234 -55.44 -32.05 37.90
N GLY A 235 -56.76 -32.23 37.80
CA GLY A 235 -57.72 -31.86 38.81
C GLY A 235 -57.67 -32.78 40.04
N GLY A 236 -58.06 -32.18 41.16
CA GLY A 236 -58.40 -32.81 42.43
C GLY A 236 -59.04 -31.77 43.32
#